data_AF-M5AP92-F1
#
_entry.id   AF-M5AP92-F1
#
_cell.length_a   1.000
_cell.length_b   1.000
_cell.length_c   1.000
_cell.angle_alpha   90.00
_cell.angle_beta   90.00
_cell.angle_gamma   90.00
#
_symmetry.space_group_name_H-M   'P 1'
#
loop_
_entity.id
_entity.type
_entity.pdbx_description
1 polymer ?
#
loop_
_entity_poly.entity_id
_entity_poly.type
_entity_poly.pdbx_seq_one_letter_code
_entity_poly.pdbx_strand_id
1 'polypeptide(L)'
;AGRLKRDPDGRIEINCNGKGVLLVEAVTDSVVDDFGDFAPTMELNQLVPKINYTEDISAYPLLVLQITFFKCGGVSLGVGMQHHAADGYAGLHFVNTWSDVARGLDITLPPFIDRTLLRARNPPTPKFHHVEYQPPPALKNQNDFVKGNKNDFSVGLFKITREQMETLKGKAKENGNKVAYSSYEMLSGHVWRCACKARNLADDQQTKLYIATDGRSRLRPPLPP
;
A
#
# COMPACT_ATOMS: atom_id res chain seq x y z
N ALA A 1 -12.18 -14.89 9.74
CA ALA A 1 -12.39 -14.82 8.28
C ALA A 1 -13.78 -14.27 7.96
N GLY A 2 -13.98 -13.65 6.80
CA GLY A 2 -15.26 -13.03 6.42
C GLY A 2 -15.41 -12.79 4.91
N ARG A 3 -16.46 -12.05 4.55
CA ARG A 3 -16.77 -11.56 3.19
C ARG A 3 -17.25 -10.12 3.25
N LEU A 4 -17.21 -9.40 2.13
CA LEU A 4 -17.88 -8.10 2.07
C LEU A 4 -19.39 -8.28 1.99
N LYS A 5 -20.12 -7.30 2.49
CA LYS A 5 -21.57 -7.17 2.39
C LYS A 5 -21.91 -5.68 2.26
N ARG A 6 -23.08 -5.36 1.70
CA ARG A 6 -23.67 -4.02 1.81
C ARG A 6 -24.77 -4.00 2.87
N ASP A 7 -24.82 -2.95 3.66
CA ASP A 7 -25.97 -2.65 4.51
C ASP A 7 -27.16 -2.13 3.65
N PRO A 8 -28.35 -1.89 4.25
CA PRO A 8 -29.51 -1.37 3.51
C PRO A 8 -29.27 -0.02 2.81
N ASP A 9 -28.36 0.81 3.34
CA ASP A 9 -28.00 2.11 2.77
C ASP A 9 -26.89 1.99 1.70
N GLY A 10 -26.42 0.77 1.42
CA GLY A 10 -25.41 0.45 0.42
C GLY A 10 -23.96 0.59 0.90
N ARG A 11 -23.73 0.91 2.17
CA ARG A 11 -22.39 0.99 2.79
C ARG A 11 -21.76 -0.39 2.87
N ILE A 12 -20.48 -0.47 2.53
CA ILE A 12 -19.72 -1.73 2.62
C ILE A 12 -19.40 -2.04 4.09
N GLU A 13 -19.64 -3.29 4.46
CA GLU A 13 -19.37 -3.88 5.77
C GLU A 13 -18.60 -5.20 5.64
N ILE A 14 -18.03 -5.65 6.75
CA ILE A 14 -17.38 -6.95 6.85
C ILE A 14 -18.36 -7.91 7.53
N ASN A 15 -18.84 -8.89 6.78
CA ASN A 15 -19.58 -10.01 7.34
C ASN A 15 -18.60 -11.08 7.83
N CYS A 16 -18.43 -11.18 9.14
CA CYS A 16 -17.59 -12.17 9.82
C CYS A 16 -18.22 -13.58 9.84
N ASN A 17 -18.59 -14.10 8.66
CA ASN A 17 -19.31 -15.36 8.50
C ASN A 17 -18.42 -16.62 8.53
N GLY A 18 -17.13 -16.49 8.80
CA GLY A 18 -16.25 -17.65 8.95
C GLY A 18 -15.99 -18.46 7.67
N LYS A 19 -16.36 -17.99 6.47
CA LYS A 19 -16.15 -18.68 5.17
C LYS A 19 -14.68 -18.87 4.74
N GLY A 20 -13.74 -18.75 5.66
CA GLY A 20 -12.32 -19.00 5.43
C GLY A 20 -11.59 -17.93 4.62
N VAL A 21 -10.28 -18.17 4.55
CA VAL A 21 -9.25 -17.49 3.74
C VAL A 21 -8.81 -18.50 2.68
N LEU A 22 -8.48 -18.06 1.47
CA LEU A 22 -7.90 -18.95 0.47
C LEU A 22 -6.40 -19.08 0.73
N LEU A 23 -5.92 -20.31 0.95
CA LEU A 23 -4.50 -20.65 0.96
C LEU A 23 -4.24 -21.62 -0.19
N VAL A 24 -3.34 -21.25 -1.09
CA VAL A 24 -2.89 -22.08 -2.21
C VAL A 24 -1.47 -22.55 -1.94
N GLU A 25 -1.24 -23.85 -2.09
CA GLU A 25 0.10 -24.41 -2.17
C GLU A 25 0.42 -24.67 -3.64
N ALA A 26 1.55 -24.15 -4.10
CA ALA A 26 2.00 -24.24 -5.49
C ALA A 26 3.46 -24.69 -5.55
N VAL A 27 3.83 -25.32 -6.67
CA VAL A 27 5.20 -25.71 -6.98
C VAL A 27 5.52 -25.23 -8.38
N THR A 28 6.74 -24.76 -8.60
CA THR A 28 7.24 -24.35 -9.91
C THR A 28 8.60 -24.98 -10.21
N ASP A 29 8.83 -25.31 -11.49
CA ASP A 29 10.13 -25.78 -12.00
C ASP A 29 11.16 -24.65 -12.14
N SER A 30 10.72 -23.39 -12.01
CA SER A 30 11.60 -22.22 -11.96
C SER A 30 12.48 -22.20 -10.71
N VAL A 31 13.59 -21.50 -10.80
CA VAL A 31 14.39 -21.09 -9.64
C VAL A 31 14.05 -19.65 -9.25
N VAL A 32 14.35 -19.28 -8.02
CA VAL A 32 14.05 -17.92 -7.51
C VAL A 32 14.73 -16.83 -8.35
N ASP A 33 15.95 -17.09 -8.81
CA ASP A 33 16.73 -16.15 -9.62
C ASP A 33 16.11 -15.87 -10.99
N ASP A 34 15.21 -16.73 -11.49
CA ASP A 34 14.47 -16.50 -12.74
C ASP A 34 13.54 -15.27 -12.64
N PHE A 35 13.23 -14.82 -11.42
CA PHE A 35 12.41 -13.63 -11.16
C PHE A 35 13.26 -12.34 -11.05
N GLY A 36 14.56 -12.43 -11.28
CA GLY A 36 15.46 -11.28 -11.41
C GLY A 36 15.66 -10.51 -10.11
N ASP A 37 15.59 -9.17 -10.19
CA ASP A 37 15.80 -8.25 -9.06
C ASP A 37 14.53 -8.00 -8.24
N PHE A 38 13.43 -8.70 -8.54
CA PHE A 38 12.10 -8.51 -7.97
C PHE A 38 11.52 -7.11 -8.18
N ALA A 39 11.98 -6.37 -9.21
CA ALA A 39 11.21 -5.25 -9.71
C ALA A 39 9.77 -5.74 -10.03
N PRO A 40 8.71 -5.00 -9.65
CA PRO A 40 7.35 -5.45 -9.90
C PRO A 40 7.08 -5.67 -11.39
N THR A 41 6.90 -6.93 -11.80
CA THR A 41 6.51 -7.29 -13.17
C THR A 41 5.19 -8.06 -13.19
N MET A 42 4.62 -8.26 -14.39
CA MET A 42 3.39 -9.05 -14.52
C MET A 42 3.61 -10.53 -14.20
N GLU A 43 4.83 -11.03 -14.31
CA GLU A 43 5.21 -12.40 -13.97
C GLU A 43 5.05 -12.67 -12.46
N LEU A 44 5.35 -11.68 -11.60
CA LEU A 44 5.16 -11.80 -10.15
C LEU A 44 3.68 -11.98 -9.76
N ASN A 45 2.73 -11.58 -10.61
CA ASN A 45 1.30 -11.82 -10.36
C ASN A 45 0.93 -13.32 -10.38
N GLN A 46 1.80 -14.20 -10.90
CA GLN A 46 1.60 -15.65 -10.85
C GLN A 46 1.85 -16.21 -9.44
N LEU A 47 2.53 -15.46 -8.56
CA LEU A 47 2.85 -15.86 -7.20
C LEU A 47 1.75 -15.51 -6.19
N VAL A 48 0.64 -14.92 -6.63
CA VAL A 48 -0.50 -14.54 -5.79
C VAL A 48 -1.79 -15.08 -6.43
N PRO A 49 -2.77 -15.59 -5.64
CA PRO A 49 -4.01 -16.08 -6.21
C PRO A 49 -4.78 -14.96 -6.91
N LYS A 50 -5.27 -15.23 -8.11
CA LYS A 50 -6.15 -14.31 -8.85
C LYS A 50 -7.54 -14.34 -8.26
N ILE A 51 -8.15 -13.17 -8.08
CA ILE A 51 -9.54 -13.01 -7.66
C ILE A 51 -10.37 -12.43 -8.79
N ASN A 52 -11.51 -13.04 -9.06
CA ASN A 52 -12.49 -12.50 -9.99
C ASN A 52 -13.38 -11.46 -9.29
N TYR A 53 -13.05 -10.19 -9.48
CA TYR A 53 -13.81 -9.08 -8.90
C TYR A 53 -15.08 -8.71 -9.68
N THR A 54 -15.41 -9.40 -10.77
CA THR A 54 -16.69 -9.20 -11.47
C THR A 54 -17.85 -9.89 -10.77
N GLU A 55 -17.57 -10.82 -9.85
CA GLU A 55 -18.58 -11.48 -9.03
C GLU A 55 -19.08 -10.57 -7.90
N ASP A 56 -20.17 -11.00 -7.26
CA ASP A 56 -20.68 -10.31 -6.07
C ASP A 56 -19.62 -10.24 -4.97
N ILE A 57 -19.62 -9.13 -4.22
CA ILE A 57 -18.61 -8.85 -3.18
C ILE A 57 -18.62 -9.88 -2.04
N SER A 58 -19.70 -10.66 -1.91
CA SER A 58 -19.81 -11.74 -0.94
C SER A 58 -19.22 -13.08 -1.40
N ALA A 59 -18.86 -13.20 -2.68
CA ALA A 59 -18.34 -14.43 -3.28
C ALA A 59 -16.85 -14.65 -2.94
N TYR A 60 -16.01 -13.63 -3.15
CA TYR A 60 -14.57 -13.77 -3.00
C TYR A 60 -14.05 -13.54 -1.57
N PRO A 61 -12.99 -14.25 -1.16
CA PRO A 61 -12.38 -14.08 0.16
C PRO A 61 -11.72 -12.70 0.34
N LEU A 62 -11.71 -12.21 1.58
CA LEU A 62 -11.05 -10.93 1.93
C LEU A 62 -9.53 -11.03 1.98
N LEU A 63 -9.00 -12.24 2.09
CA LEU A 63 -7.58 -12.54 2.14
C LEU A 63 -7.33 -13.79 1.30
N VAL A 64 -6.30 -13.73 0.47
CA VAL A 64 -5.76 -14.85 -0.30
C VAL A 64 -4.27 -14.94 -0.08
N LEU A 65 -3.78 -16.16 0.04
CA LEU A 65 -2.39 -16.49 0.31
C LEU A 65 -1.94 -17.57 -0.67
N GLN A 66 -0.71 -17.49 -1.14
CA GLN A 66 -0.08 -18.55 -1.93
C GLN A 66 1.34 -18.80 -1.44
N ILE A 67 1.63 -20.06 -1.11
CA ILE A 67 2.98 -20.53 -0.82
C ILE A 67 3.47 -21.24 -2.08
N THR A 68 4.51 -20.71 -2.73
CA THR A 68 5.08 -21.29 -3.95
C THR A 68 6.47 -21.84 -3.64
N PHE A 69 6.67 -23.14 -3.82
CA PHE A 69 7.95 -23.82 -3.70
C PHE A 69 8.68 -23.87 -5.05
N PHE A 70 9.95 -23.48 -5.04
CA PHE A 70 10.81 -23.44 -6.21
C PHE A 70 11.70 -24.67 -6.27
N LYS A 71 12.10 -25.06 -7.48
CA LYS A 71 13.01 -26.21 -7.70
C LYS A 71 14.33 -26.10 -6.94
N CYS A 72 14.83 -24.88 -6.70
CA CYS A 72 16.05 -24.63 -5.94
C CYS A 72 15.88 -24.69 -4.41
N GLY A 73 14.69 -25.04 -3.90
CA GLY A 73 14.36 -25.03 -2.47
C GLY A 73 13.94 -23.64 -1.93
N GLY A 74 13.93 -22.62 -2.78
CA GLY A 74 13.37 -21.31 -2.43
C GLY A 74 11.86 -21.36 -2.25
N VAL A 75 11.32 -20.37 -1.53
CA VAL A 75 9.88 -20.25 -1.25
C VAL A 75 9.44 -18.80 -1.40
N SER A 76 8.29 -18.58 -2.02
CA SER A 76 7.61 -17.28 -2.07
C SER A 76 6.28 -17.35 -1.33
N LEU A 77 5.97 -16.29 -0.57
CA LEU A 77 4.65 -16.06 0.00
C LEU A 77 3.97 -14.88 -0.72
N GLY A 78 2.95 -15.19 -1.52
CA GLY A 78 2.06 -14.21 -2.11
C GLY A 78 0.90 -13.87 -1.19
N VAL A 79 0.58 -12.57 -1.08
CA VAL A 79 -0.50 -12.06 -0.22
C VAL A 79 -1.38 -11.11 -1.02
N GLY A 80 -2.68 -11.40 -1.09
CA GLY A 80 -3.70 -10.50 -1.63
C GLY A 80 -4.75 -10.22 -0.57
N MET A 81 -5.01 -8.94 -0.28
CA MET A 81 -5.93 -8.54 0.79
C MET A 81 -6.88 -7.42 0.34
N GLN A 82 -8.15 -7.56 0.70
CA GLN A 82 -9.15 -6.52 0.52
C GLN A 82 -8.95 -5.37 1.52
N HIS A 83 -8.62 -4.17 1.04
CA HIS A 83 -8.35 -3.01 1.90
C HIS A 83 -9.56 -2.50 2.70
N HIS A 84 -10.79 -2.86 2.31
CA HIS A 84 -11.98 -2.65 3.16
C HIS A 84 -11.87 -3.40 4.51
N ALA A 85 -11.11 -4.50 4.53
CA ALA A 85 -10.93 -5.29 5.75
C ALA A 85 -9.87 -4.68 6.68
N ALA A 86 -8.75 -4.23 6.15
CA ALA A 86 -7.63 -3.75 6.95
C ALA A 86 -6.69 -2.85 6.13
N ASP A 87 -5.93 -2.00 6.82
CA ASP A 87 -4.81 -1.29 6.22
C ASP A 87 -3.56 -2.19 6.13
N GLY A 88 -2.50 -1.67 5.51
CA GLY A 88 -1.25 -2.43 5.33
C GLY A 88 -0.59 -2.82 6.65
N TYR A 89 -0.69 -1.99 7.70
CA TYR A 89 -0.10 -2.29 9.01
C TYR A 89 -0.80 -3.50 9.66
N ALA A 90 -2.14 -3.50 9.70
CA ALA A 90 -2.90 -4.61 10.23
C ALA A 90 -2.78 -5.88 9.37
N GLY A 91 -2.61 -5.75 8.05
CA GLY A 91 -2.31 -6.87 7.15
C GLY A 91 -0.95 -7.52 7.46
N LEU A 92 0.10 -6.71 7.65
CA LEU A 92 1.42 -7.22 8.06
C LEU A 92 1.41 -7.82 9.46
N HIS A 93 0.67 -7.22 10.40
CA HIS A 93 0.46 -7.81 11.72
C HIS A 93 -0.10 -9.22 11.61
N PHE A 94 -1.14 -9.45 10.79
CA PHE A 94 -1.66 -10.79 10.53
C PHE A 94 -0.60 -11.76 10.00
N VAL A 95 0.19 -11.36 9.00
CA VAL A 95 1.25 -12.23 8.43
C VAL A 95 2.31 -12.59 9.47
N ASN A 96 2.74 -11.62 10.28
CA ASN A 96 3.69 -11.84 11.36
C ASN A 96 3.12 -12.77 12.43
N THR A 97 1.88 -12.53 12.90
CA THR A 97 1.21 -13.41 13.86
C THR A 97 1.03 -14.83 13.31
N TRP A 98 0.69 -14.97 12.02
CA TRP A 98 0.58 -16.28 11.38
C TRP A 98 1.92 -17.02 11.35
N SER A 99 3.01 -16.31 11.05
CA SER A 99 4.38 -16.84 11.12
C SER A 99 4.78 -17.26 12.54
N ASP A 100 4.41 -16.49 13.57
CA ASP A 100 4.64 -16.85 14.97
C ASP A 100 3.92 -18.15 15.34
N VAL A 101 2.63 -18.24 15.03
CA VAL A 101 1.82 -19.44 15.29
C VAL A 101 2.36 -20.65 14.53
N ALA A 102 2.76 -20.48 13.27
CA ALA A 102 3.36 -21.56 12.48
C ALA A 102 4.70 -22.07 13.06
N ARG A 103 5.41 -21.23 13.82
CA ARG A 103 6.62 -21.59 14.58
C ARG A 103 6.33 -22.14 15.98
N GLY A 104 5.06 -22.27 16.36
CA GLY A 104 4.64 -22.74 17.68
C GLY A 104 4.74 -21.68 18.78
N LEU A 105 4.76 -20.40 18.42
CA LEU A 105 4.75 -19.29 19.37
C LEU A 105 3.31 -18.81 19.65
N ASP A 106 3.10 -18.27 20.84
CA ASP A 106 1.82 -17.69 21.24
C ASP A 106 1.54 -16.33 20.58
N ILE A 107 0.25 -16.00 20.43
CA ILE A 107 -0.18 -14.68 19.98
C ILE A 107 0.02 -13.68 21.12
N THR A 108 1.05 -12.82 21.00
CA THR A 108 1.42 -11.84 22.03
C THR A 108 0.58 -10.56 21.99
N LEU A 109 0.11 -10.18 20.80
CA LEU A 109 -0.68 -8.96 20.59
C LEU A 109 -2.00 -9.30 19.88
N PRO A 110 -3.12 -9.41 20.61
CA PRO A 110 -4.42 -9.61 19.98
C PRO A 110 -4.89 -8.33 19.26
N PRO A 111 -5.52 -8.43 18.08
CA PRO A 111 -6.00 -7.27 17.35
C PRO A 111 -7.20 -6.64 18.04
N PHE A 112 -7.27 -5.31 18.02
CA PHE A 112 -8.47 -4.56 18.43
C PHE A 112 -9.43 -4.36 17.24
N ILE A 113 -10.64 -4.93 17.32
CA ILE A 113 -11.61 -4.93 16.21
C ILE A 113 -12.88 -4.16 16.60
N ASP A 114 -12.75 -2.84 16.72
CA ASP A 114 -13.89 -1.93 16.79
C ASP A 114 -13.59 -0.64 16.01
N ARG A 115 -14.22 -0.50 14.83
CA ARG A 115 -14.06 0.68 13.97
C ARG A 115 -14.92 1.87 14.40
N THR A 116 -15.79 1.72 15.40
CA THR A 116 -16.66 2.80 15.86
C THR A 116 -15.89 3.93 16.54
N LEU A 117 -14.65 3.68 16.99
CA LEU A 117 -13.73 4.72 17.47
C LEU A 117 -13.44 5.82 16.43
N LEU A 118 -13.59 5.49 15.14
CA LEU A 118 -13.42 6.43 14.02
C LEU A 118 -14.75 6.95 13.46
N ARG A 119 -15.86 6.75 14.17
CA ARG A 119 -17.17 7.25 13.74
C ARG A 119 -17.18 8.77 13.72
N ALA A 120 -17.73 9.34 12.66
CA ALA A 120 -17.93 10.78 12.56
C ALA A 120 -18.87 11.29 13.66
N ARG A 121 -18.73 12.58 14.02
CA ARG A 121 -19.68 13.25 14.92
C ARG A 121 -21.06 13.33 14.26
N ASN A 122 -22.10 13.43 15.09
CA ASN A 122 -23.46 13.66 14.64
C ASN A 122 -24.03 14.92 15.35
N PRO A 123 -24.24 16.05 14.64
CA PRO A 123 -24.00 16.24 13.20
C PRO A 123 -22.49 16.31 12.85
N PRO A 124 -22.11 16.04 11.58
CA PRO A 124 -20.74 16.27 11.12
C PRO A 124 -20.35 17.76 11.23
N THR A 125 -19.14 18.03 11.74
CA THR A 125 -18.62 19.39 11.98
C THR A 125 -17.20 19.54 11.41
N PRO A 126 -17.04 19.57 10.07
CA PRO A 126 -15.73 19.76 9.44
C PRO A 126 -15.15 21.14 9.81
N LYS A 127 -13.87 21.17 10.18
CA LYS A 127 -13.15 22.42 10.55
C LYS A 127 -12.21 22.93 9.45
N PHE A 128 -11.97 22.11 8.43
CA PHE A 128 -11.05 22.39 7.34
C PHE A 128 -11.73 22.07 6.01
N HIS A 129 -11.22 22.65 4.91
CA HIS A 129 -11.74 22.41 3.58
C HIS A 129 -11.42 21.00 3.03
N HIS A 130 -10.45 20.31 3.65
CA HIS A 130 -9.99 18.98 3.25
C HIS A 130 -9.55 18.89 1.77
N VAL A 131 -8.52 19.66 1.42
CA VAL A 131 -7.93 19.71 0.07
C VAL A 131 -7.43 18.35 -0.43
N GLU A 132 -7.16 17.42 0.47
CA GLU A 132 -6.78 16.05 0.18
C GLU A 132 -7.82 15.33 -0.70
N TYR A 133 -9.11 15.60 -0.50
CA TYR A 133 -10.22 15.00 -1.25
C TYR A 133 -10.67 15.79 -2.47
N GLN A 134 -10.04 16.94 -2.75
CA GLN A 134 -10.32 17.73 -3.95
C GLN A 134 -9.64 17.13 -5.19
N PRO A 135 -10.19 17.36 -6.41
CA PRO A 135 -9.58 16.91 -7.66
C PRO A 135 -8.11 17.30 -7.77
N PRO A 136 -7.25 16.42 -8.34
CA PRO A 136 -5.85 16.76 -8.55
C PRO A 136 -5.72 17.87 -9.61
N PRO A 137 -4.60 18.63 -9.60
CA PRO A 137 -4.31 19.60 -10.66
C PRO A 137 -4.30 18.94 -12.04
N ALA A 138 -4.95 19.57 -13.02
CA ALA A 138 -4.90 19.14 -14.40
C ALA A 138 -3.50 19.39 -15.00
N LEU A 139 -3.06 18.50 -15.89
CA LEU A 139 -1.83 18.68 -16.64
C LEU A 139 -2.05 19.73 -17.74
N LYS A 140 -1.18 20.74 -17.80
CA LYS A 140 -1.17 21.71 -18.91
C LYS A 140 -0.80 21.00 -20.21
N ASN A 141 -1.39 21.43 -21.32
CA ASN A 141 -1.11 20.90 -22.66
C ASN A 141 -1.30 19.37 -22.79
N GLN A 142 -2.41 18.86 -22.26
CA GLN A 142 -2.77 17.43 -22.28
C GLN A 142 -2.68 16.77 -23.66
N ASN A 143 -2.86 17.55 -24.74
CA ASN A 143 -2.87 17.08 -26.12
C ASN A 143 -1.55 16.41 -26.57
N ASP A 144 -0.41 16.73 -25.94
CA ASP A 144 0.89 16.14 -26.29
C ASP A 144 1.12 14.76 -25.65
N PHE A 145 0.43 14.45 -24.54
CA PHE A 145 0.61 13.21 -23.78
C PHE A 145 -0.36 12.08 -24.15
N VAL A 146 -1.47 12.40 -24.85
CA VAL A 146 -2.54 11.44 -25.17
C VAL A 146 -2.18 10.50 -26.34
N LYS A 147 -1.04 10.69 -27.01
CA LYS A 147 -0.59 9.83 -28.12
C LYS A 147 0.07 8.51 -27.68
N GLY A 148 0.34 8.32 -26.39
CA GLY A 148 0.88 7.06 -25.87
C GLY A 148 -0.19 6.01 -25.63
N ASN A 149 0.10 4.74 -25.93
CA ASN A 149 -0.76 3.63 -25.56
C ASN A 149 -0.84 3.58 -24.02
N LYS A 150 -2.05 3.59 -23.44
CA LYS A 150 -2.27 3.72 -21.98
C LYS A 150 -1.63 2.59 -21.14
N ASN A 151 -1.14 1.53 -21.79
CA ASN A 151 -0.58 0.34 -21.16
C ASN A 151 0.95 0.24 -21.28
N ASP A 152 1.63 1.25 -21.83
CA ASP A 152 3.09 1.24 -21.95
C ASP A 152 3.73 1.92 -20.73
N PHE A 153 4.13 1.12 -19.74
CA PHE A 153 4.89 1.58 -18.58
C PHE A 153 6.04 0.64 -18.30
N SER A 154 7.17 1.19 -17.88
CA SER A 154 8.30 0.43 -17.37
C SER A 154 8.36 0.53 -15.85
N VAL A 155 8.76 -0.56 -15.21
CA VAL A 155 8.99 -0.60 -13.76
C VAL A 155 10.50 -0.62 -13.51
N GLY A 156 10.93 0.11 -12.49
CA GLY A 156 12.33 0.16 -12.08
C GLY A 156 12.48 0.11 -10.57
N LEU A 157 13.46 -0.65 -10.10
CA LEU A 157 13.84 -0.74 -8.70
C LEU A 157 15.10 0.12 -8.46
N PHE A 158 15.01 1.07 -7.54
CA PHE A 158 16.12 1.99 -7.25
C PHE A 158 16.59 1.82 -5.81
N LYS A 159 17.85 1.40 -5.65
CA LYS A 159 18.51 1.35 -4.35
C LYS A 159 19.07 2.73 -4.00
N ILE A 160 18.63 3.29 -2.88
CA ILE A 160 19.23 4.49 -2.29
C ILE A 160 20.16 4.06 -1.16
N THR A 161 21.45 4.36 -1.31
CA THR A 161 22.45 4.02 -0.30
C THR A 161 22.40 4.99 0.88
N ARG A 162 23.02 4.58 2.00
CA ARG A 162 23.16 5.43 3.17
C ARG A 162 23.92 6.73 2.85
N GLU A 163 25.01 6.65 2.10
CA GLU A 163 25.80 7.81 1.68
C GLU A 163 24.99 8.78 0.82
N GLN A 164 24.19 8.26 -0.12
CA GLN A 164 23.28 9.08 -0.93
C GLN A 164 22.22 9.75 -0.04
N MET A 165 21.70 9.04 0.96
CA MET A 165 20.75 9.60 1.93
C MET A 165 21.38 10.71 2.78
N GLU A 166 22.60 10.50 3.26
CA GLU A 166 23.35 11.49 4.03
C GLU A 166 23.65 12.74 3.19
N THR A 167 23.99 12.55 1.91
CA THR A 167 24.15 13.63 0.93
C THR A 167 22.86 14.43 0.76
N LEU A 168 21.71 13.76 0.60
CA LEU A 168 20.40 14.43 0.50
C LEU A 168 20.11 15.26 1.76
N LYS A 169 20.32 14.69 2.95
CA LYS A 169 20.11 15.41 4.22
C LYS A 169 21.08 16.56 4.42
N GLY A 170 22.31 16.45 3.90
CA GLY A 170 23.30 17.53 3.89
C GLY A 170 22.79 18.76 3.13
N LYS A 171 22.23 18.55 1.94
CA LYS A 171 21.67 19.64 1.11
C LYS A 171 20.54 20.42 1.78
N ALA A 172 19.81 19.79 2.69
CA ALA A 172 18.73 20.45 3.42
C ALA A 172 19.23 21.58 4.35
N LYS A 173 20.53 21.57 4.72
CA LYS A 173 21.16 22.54 5.63
C LYS A 173 21.82 23.72 4.90
N GLU A 174 21.85 23.69 3.58
CA GLU A 174 22.40 24.78 2.76
C GLU A 174 21.57 26.07 2.93
N ASN A 175 22.14 27.22 2.57
CA ASN A 175 21.48 28.52 2.58
C ASN A 175 20.89 28.95 3.94
N GLY A 176 21.48 28.48 5.04
CA GLY A 176 21.08 28.86 6.40
C GLY A 176 19.79 28.20 6.89
N ASN A 177 19.29 27.16 6.21
CA ASN A 177 18.13 26.42 6.68
C ASN A 177 18.43 25.67 7.99
N LYS A 178 17.65 25.97 9.03
CA LYS A 178 17.80 25.39 10.38
C LYS A 178 16.84 24.22 10.66
N VAL A 179 15.94 23.90 9.72
CA VAL A 179 14.97 22.82 9.89
C VAL A 179 15.66 21.47 9.73
N ALA A 180 15.49 20.59 10.72
CA ALA A 180 16.01 19.24 10.68
C ALA A 180 14.95 18.28 10.10
N TYR A 181 15.05 17.99 8.80
CA TYR A 181 14.17 17.03 8.14
C TYR A 181 14.60 15.58 8.40
N SER A 182 13.61 14.70 8.49
CA SER A 182 13.81 13.26 8.53
C SER A 182 14.33 12.73 7.19
N SER A 183 14.89 11.52 7.21
CA SER A 183 15.34 10.86 5.97
C SER A 183 14.17 10.60 5.01
N TYR A 184 12.98 10.29 5.55
CA TYR A 184 11.77 10.08 4.77
C TYR A 184 11.34 11.35 4.03
N GLU A 185 11.24 12.50 4.73
CA GLU A 185 10.86 13.77 4.12
C GLU A 185 11.82 14.17 2.99
N MET A 186 13.13 14.01 3.22
CA MET A 186 14.14 14.31 2.20
C MET A 186 14.03 13.39 0.99
N LEU A 187 13.83 12.10 1.21
CA LEU A 187 13.68 11.13 0.12
C LEU A 187 12.38 11.36 -0.66
N SER A 188 11.24 11.53 0.01
CA SER A 188 9.95 11.78 -0.63
C SER A 188 9.99 13.07 -1.46
N GLY A 189 10.57 14.15 -0.94
CA GLY A 189 10.77 15.38 -1.68
C GLY A 189 11.70 15.21 -2.89
N HIS A 190 12.78 14.43 -2.73
CA HIS A 190 13.70 14.12 -3.83
C HIS A 190 13.01 13.32 -4.95
N VAL A 191 12.30 12.24 -4.61
CA VAL A 191 11.55 11.41 -5.57
C VAL A 191 10.46 12.23 -6.26
N TRP A 192 9.71 13.05 -5.53
CA TRP A 192 8.69 13.93 -6.11
C TRP A 192 9.31 14.90 -7.14
N ARG A 193 10.42 15.56 -6.79
CA ARG A 193 11.16 16.44 -7.70
C ARG A 193 11.68 15.69 -8.92
N CYS A 194 12.25 14.50 -8.75
CA CYS A 194 12.73 13.67 -9.86
C CYS A 194 11.59 13.28 -10.80
N ALA A 195 10.42 12.93 -10.25
CA ALA A 195 9.24 12.60 -11.04
C ALA A 195 8.70 13.79 -11.84
N CYS A 196 8.75 15.01 -11.28
CA CYS A 196 8.39 16.23 -12.02
C CYS A 196 9.38 16.51 -13.17
N LYS A 197 10.68 16.36 -12.92
CA LYS A 197 11.71 16.55 -13.94
C LYS A 197 11.65 15.51 -15.05
N ALA A 198 11.49 14.23 -14.69
CA ALA A 198 11.40 13.13 -15.66
C ALA A 198 10.20 13.27 -16.60
N ARG A 199 9.11 13.90 -16.13
CA ARG A 199 7.93 14.22 -16.94
C ARG A 199 8.04 15.54 -17.70
N ASN A 200 9.17 16.26 -17.56
CA ASN A 200 9.40 17.57 -18.16
C ASN A 200 8.25 18.55 -17.91
N LEU A 201 7.76 18.60 -16.66
CA LEU A 201 6.67 19.51 -16.31
C LEU A 201 7.14 20.96 -16.41
N ALA A 202 6.25 21.84 -16.89
CA ALA A 202 6.50 23.29 -16.90
C ALA A 202 6.75 23.80 -15.47
N ASP A 203 7.58 24.84 -15.33
CA ASP A 203 7.96 25.39 -14.03
C ASP A 203 6.76 25.90 -13.21
N ASP A 204 5.68 26.30 -13.89
CA ASP A 204 4.44 26.80 -13.30
C ASP A 204 3.32 25.73 -13.24
N GLN A 205 3.63 24.46 -13.52
CA GLN A 205 2.70 23.34 -13.39
C GLN A 205 2.45 23.01 -11.92
N GLN A 206 1.19 23.11 -11.49
CA GLN A 206 0.80 22.62 -10.18
C GLN A 206 0.89 21.09 -10.13
N THR A 207 1.44 20.56 -9.04
CA THR A 207 1.52 19.12 -8.79
C THR A 207 1.04 18.81 -7.38
N LYS A 208 0.57 17.58 -7.16
CA LYS A 208 0.06 17.12 -5.86
C LYS A 208 0.71 15.78 -5.51
N LEU A 209 1.34 15.72 -4.34
CA LEU A 209 1.89 14.48 -3.77
C LEU A 209 0.91 13.93 -2.73
N TYR A 210 0.49 12.68 -2.92
CA TYR A 210 -0.41 11.99 -1.99
C TYR A 210 0.42 11.13 -1.03
N ILE A 211 0.35 11.43 0.27
CA ILE A 211 1.06 10.71 1.32
C ILE A 211 0.04 10.08 2.26
N ALA A 212 0.01 8.74 2.32
CA ALA A 212 -0.75 8.03 3.34
C ALA A 212 -0.13 8.30 4.72
N THR A 213 -0.96 8.67 5.69
CA THR A 213 -0.52 9.02 7.05
C THR A 213 -1.24 8.15 8.07
N ASP A 214 -0.49 7.43 8.90
CA ASP A 214 -1.08 6.67 10.00
C ASP A 214 -1.60 7.62 11.09
N GLY A 215 -2.89 7.48 11.42
CA GLY A 215 -3.58 8.29 12.40
C GLY A 215 -3.55 7.73 13.82
N ARG A 216 -3.17 6.45 14.03
CA ARG A 216 -3.34 5.75 15.32
C ARG A 216 -2.75 6.52 16.50
N SER A 217 -1.49 6.96 16.38
CA SER A 217 -0.78 7.70 17.44
C SER A 217 -1.08 9.20 17.46
N ARG A 218 -1.77 9.73 16.44
CA ARG A 218 -2.03 11.17 16.25
C ARG A 218 -3.41 11.60 16.75
N LEU A 219 -4.33 10.64 16.90
CA LEU A 219 -5.66 10.87 17.47
C LEU A 219 -5.59 11.02 18.99
N ARG A 220 -6.63 11.63 19.57
CA ARG A 220 -6.78 11.80 21.02
C ARG A 220 -8.14 11.26 21.47
N PRO A 221 -8.18 10.20 22.30
CA PRO A 221 -7.03 9.39 22.73
C PRO A 221 -6.35 8.66 21.54
N PRO A 222 -5.09 8.22 21.68
CA PRO A 222 -4.46 7.33 20.69
C PRO A 222 -5.30 6.07 20.50
N LEU A 223 -5.34 5.55 19.28
CA LEU A 223 -6.02 4.29 19.00
C LEU A 223 -5.21 3.10 19.54
N PRO A 224 -5.88 1.99 19.90
CA PRO A 224 -5.21 0.73 20.19
C PRO A 224 -4.31 0.27 19.02
N PRO A 225 -3.22 -0.46 19.33
CA PRO A 225 -2.33 -1.03 18.31
C PRO A 225 -3.03 -2.05 17.40
#